data_AF-A0A1V5WPP1-F1
#
_entry.id   AF-A0A1V5WPP1-F1
#
_cell.length_a   1.000
_cell.length_b   1.000
_cell.length_c   1.000
_cell.angle_alpha   90.00
_cell.angle_beta   90.00
_cell.angle_gamma   90.00
#
_symmetry.space_group_name_H-M   'P 1'
#
loop_
_entity.id
_entity.type
_entity.pdbx_description
1 polymer ?
#
loop_
_entity_poly.entity_id
_entity_poly.type
_entity_poly.pdbx_seq_one_letter_code
_entity_poly.pdbx_strand_id
1 'polypeptide(L)'
;MTLDHFEELVKEYQPNFRLRDKAYSDIVGLFLGDHYIGYRLNRGELHLDSFYIADDNNISKLFRRGRRGILDLLVRRHLLTREEASKINYGIPKG
;
A
#
# COMPACT_ATOMS: atom_id res chain seq x y z
N MET A 1 6.41 -4.25 9.65
CA MET A 1 6.98 -4.62 8.35
C MET A 1 7.49 -3.36 7.67
N THR A 2 8.66 -3.40 7.03
CA THR A 2 9.23 -2.26 6.30
C THR A 2 8.56 -2.09 4.93
N LEU A 3 8.77 -0.94 4.27
CA LEU A 3 8.33 -0.68 2.89
C LEU A 3 8.93 -1.68 1.91
N ASP A 4 10.24 -1.89 2.01
CA ASP A 4 10.97 -2.80 1.13
C ASP A 4 10.45 -4.23 1.26
N HIS A 5 10.28 -4.71 2.49
CA HIS A 5 9.77 -6.07 2.72
C HIS A 5 8.30 -6.23 2.25
N PHE A 6 7.47 -5.20 2.41
CA PHE A 6 6.12 -5.22 1.84
C PHE A 6 6.15 -5.29 0.32
N GLU A 7 7.00 -4.49 -0.32
CA GLU A 7 7.14 -4.47 -1.77
C GLU A 7 7.64 -5.81 -2.31
N GLU A 8 8.62 -6.44 -1.66
CA GLU A 8 9.12 -7.78 -1.98
C GLU A 8 7.99 -8.82 -1.98
N LEU A 9 7.22 -8.90 -0.89
CA LEU A 9 6.11 -9.85 -0.77
C LEU A 9 5.04 -9.64 -1.84
N VAL A 10 4.72 -8.39 -2.19
CA VAL A 10 3.76 -8.11 -3.27
C VAL A 10 4.33 -8.52 -4.62
N LYS A 11 5.64 -8.33 -4.87
CA LYS A 11 6.30 -8.69 -6.14
C LYS A 11 6.28 -10.18 -6.45
N GLU A 12 6.24 -11.04 -5.44
CA GLU A 12 6.14 -12.49 -5.63
C GLU A 12 4.84 -12.91 -6.35
N TYR A 13 3.80 -12.08 -6.23
CA TYR A 13 2.52 -12.24 -6.92
C TYR A 13 2.38 -11.29 -8.12
N GLN A 14 2.91 -10.08 -8.00
CA GLN A 14 2.81 -9.02 -8.99
C GLN A 14 4.22 -8.47 -9.31
N PRO A 15 5.00 -9.13 -10.19
CA PRO A 15 6.41 -8.79 -10.42
C PRO A 15 6.67 -7.35 -10.88
N ASN A 16 5.66 -6.70 -11.46
CA ASN A 16 5.72 -5.33 -11.94
C ASN A 16 5.34 -4.29 -10.86
N PHE A 17 4.95 -4.73 -9.68
CA PHE A 17 4.63 -3.84 -8.57
C PHE A 17 5.87 -3.09 -8.09
N ARG A 18 5.74 -1.78 -7.92
CA ARG A 18 6.78 -0.93 -7.38
C ARG A 18 6.20 0.10 -6.43
N LEU A 19 6.93 0.37 -5.36
CA LEU A 19 6.77 1.56 -4.56
C LEU A 19 7.81 2.58 -5.04
N ARG A 20 7.41 3.83 -5.28
CA ARG A 20 8.35 4.90 -5.66
C ARG A 20 8.15 6.12 -4.78
N ASP A 21 9.25 6.63 -4.26
CA ASP A 21 9.28 7.89 -3.54
C ASP A 21 8.90 9.04 -4.48
N LYS A 22 8.16 10.01 -3.94
CA LYS A 22 7.94 11.27 -4.64
C LYS A 22 9.06 12.23 -4.27
N ALA A 23 9.57 12.97 -5.26
CA ALA A 23 10.78 13.80 -5.18
C ALA A 23 10.95 14.70 -3.94
N TYR A 24 9.87 15.09 -3.24
CA TYR A 24 9.93 16.02 -2.11
C TYR A 24 8.92 15.70 -0.98
N SER A 25 8.65 14.44 -0.67
CA SER A 25 7.68 14.14 0.39
C SER A 25 7.89 12.80 1.07
N ASP A 26 7.38 12.68 2.30
CA ASP A 26 7.17 11.39 3.00
C ASP A 26 6.12 10.51 2.33
N ILE A 27 5.78 10.74 1.06
CA ILE A 27 4.70 10.07 0.36
C ILE A 27 5.29 9.15 -0.71
N VAL A 28 4.88 7.88 -0.63
CA VAL A 28 5.24 6.81 -1.57
C VAL A 28 4.06 6.54 -2.50
N GLY A 29 4.31 6.54 -3.80
CA GLY A 29 3.35 6.19 -4.83
C GLY A 29 3.40 4.71 -5.20
N LEU A 30 2.25 4.13 -5.54
CA LEU A 30 2.15 2.75 -6.02
C LEU A 30 2.13 2.70 -7.55
N PHE A 31 2.91 1.79 -8.12
CA PHE A 31 3.08 1.61 -9.57
C PHE A 31 2.95 0.14 -9.97
N LEU A 32 2.42 -0.11 -11.17
CA LEU A 32 2.52 -1.38 -11.90
C LEU A 32 3.21 -1.11 -13.22
N GLY A 33 4.47 -1.55 -13.33
CA GLY A 33 5.36 -1.12 -14.41
C GLY A 33 5.55 0.40 -14.33
N ASP A 34 5.29 1.10 -15.43
CA ASP A 34 5.38 2.57 -15.49
C ASP A 34 4.05 3.27 -15.19
N HIS A 35 2.98 2.52 -14.93
CA HIS A 35 1.66 3.09 -14.65
C HIS A 35 1.46 3.34 -13.17
N TYR A 36 1.16 4.59 -12.82
CA TYR A 36 0.73 4.95 -11.47
C TYR A 36 -0.67 4.40 -11.20
N ILE A 37 -0.80 3.59 -10.15
CA ILE A 37 -2.04 2.88 -9.85
C ILE A 37 -2.88 3.53 -8.75
N GLY A 38 -2.45 4.64 -8.15
CA GLY A 38 -3.39 5.56 -7.51
C GLY A 38 -3.42 5.60 -5.99
N TYR A 39 -2.35 5.23 -5.28
CA TYR A 39 -2.31 5.35 -3.81
C TYR A 39 -1.05 6.07 -3.35
N ARG A 40 -1.21 6.81 -2.25
CA ARG A 40 -0.18 7.59 -1.56
C ARG A 40 -0.06 7.02 -0.15
N LEU A 41 1.13 6.57 0.25
CA LEU A 41 1.42 6.07 1.58
C LEU A 41 2.34 7.06 2.27
N ASN A 42 2.09 7.42 3.53
CA ASN A 42 3.13 8.06 4.29
C ASN A 42 4.23 7.04 4.65
N ARG A 43 5.51 7.40 4.64
CA ARG A 43 6.64 6.52 4.98
C ARG A 43 6.46 5.82 6.34
N GLY A 44 5.72 6.46 7.27
CA GLY A 44 5.37 5.91 8.59
C GLY A 44 4.07 5.08 8.66
N GLU A 45 3.28 4.93 7.59
CA GLU A 45 1.91 4.36 7.64
C GLU A 45 1.80 2.84 7.36
N LEU A 46 2.92 2.11 7.26
CA LEU A 46 2.88 0.64 7.12
C LEU A 46 2.65 -0.11 8.46
N HIS A 47 2.26 0.58 9.52
CA HIS A 47 1.74 -0.08 10.71
C HIS A 47 0.36 -0.69 10.43
N LEU A 48 0.06 -1.82 11.09
CA LEU A 48 -1.13 -2.66 10.88
C LEU A 48 -2.46 -1.87 10.89
N ASP A 49 -2.49 -0.74 11.61
CA ASP A 49 -3.64 0.13 11.75
C ASP A 49 -3.17 1.58 11.80
N SER A 50 -3.77 2.46 11.01
CA SER A 50 -3.62 3.91 11.21
C SER A 50 -4.94 4.58 10.87
N PHE A 51 -5.72 4.89 11.91
CA PHE A 51 -6.90 5.76 11.85
C PHE A 51 -6.50 7.19 12.21
N TYR A 52 -7.08 8.20 11.55
CA TYR A 52 -7.18 9.56 12.10
C TYR A 52 -8.49 10.22 11.70
N ILE A 53 -9.13 10.88 12.67
CA ILE A 53 -10.25 11.82 12.53
C ILE A 53 -9.65 13.22 12.76
N ALA A 54 -10.02 14.20 11.93
CA ALA A 54 -9.91 15.61 12.29
C ALA A 54 -10.94 16.44 11.50
N ASP A 55 -11.92 16.98 12.23
CA ASP A 55 -12.78 18.11 11.82
C ASP A 55 -12.20 19.36 12.51
N ASP A 56 -12.16 20.54 11.91
CA ASP A 56 -13.37 21.38 11.85
C ASP A 56 -13.50 22.27 10.60
N ASN A 57 -12.57 22.30 9.64
CA ASN A 57 -12.68 23.27 8.53
C ASN A 57 -12.05 22.81 7.19
N ASN A 58 -12.53 21.70 6.63
CA ASN A 58 -12.28 21.30 5.23
C ASN A 58 -10.83 20.86 4.89
N ILE A 59 -10.34 19.81 5.55
CA ILE A 59 -9.27 18.94 5.02
C ILE A 59 -9.96 17.71 4.41
N SER A 60 -10.43 17.84 3.18
CA SER A 60 -11.15 16.78 2.49
C SER A 60 -10.23 15.55 2.28
N LYS A 61 -10.45 14.55 3.14
CA LYS A 61 -10.07 13.14 2.98
C LYS A 61 -8.56 12.87 2.84
N LEU A 62 -7.83 13.08 3.91
CA LEU A 62 -6.62 12.28 4.18
C LEU A 62 -7.07 10.84 4.45
N PHE A 63 -7.30 10.06 3.40
CA PHE A 63 -7.44 8.61 3.51
C PHE A 63 -6.09 8.02 3.89
N ARG A 64 -5.75 8.09 5.18
CA ARG A 64 -4.67 7.27 5.75
C ARG A 64 -5.09 5.82 5.60
N ARG A 65 -4.53 5.16 4.60
CA ARG A 65 -4.79 3.77 4.29
C ARG A 65 -3.44 3.09 4.24
N GLY A 66 -3.05 2.56 5.40
CA GLY A 66 -1.84 1.75 5.52
C GLY A 66 -1.90 0.48 4.68
N ARG A 67 -0.99 -0.44 4.93
CA ARG A 67 -0.80 -1.68 4.16
C ARG A 67 -2.10 -2.40 3.75
N ARG A 68 -3.07 -2.54 4.67
CA ARG A 68 -4.35 -3.22 4.40
C ARG A 68 -5.15 -2.56 3.27
N GLY A 69 -5.14 -1.22 3.20
CA GLY A 69 -5.87 -0.50 2.16
C GLY A 69 -5.27 -0.67 0.77
N ILE A 70 -3.95 -0.86 0.68
CA ILE A 70 -3.27 -1.24 -0.57
C ILE A 70 -3.72 -2.63 -1.00
N LEU A 71 -3.67 -3.58 -0.07
CA LEU A 71 -4.01 -4.97 -0.35
C LEU A 71 -5.49 -5.09 -0.78
N ASP A 72 -6.40 -4.37 -0.12
CA ASP A 72 -7.80 -4.28 -0.53
C ASP A 72 -7.95 -3.69 -1.94
N LEU A 73 -7.15 -2.68 -2.31
CA LEU A 73 -7.15 -2.15 -3.68
C LEU A 73 -6.70 -3.22 -4.69
N LEU A 74 -5.58 -3.89 -4.41
CA LEU A 74 -5.03 -4.91 -5.30
C LEU A 74 -6.03 -6.05 -5.49
N VAL A 75 -6.74 -6.44 -4.42
CA VAL A 75 -7.85 -7.41 -4.48
C VAL A 75 -9.00 -6.90 -5.33
N ARG A 76 -9.45 -5.66 -5.13
CA ARG A 76 -10.53 -5.04 -5.94
C ARG A 76 -10.18 -4.92 -7.41
N ARG A 77 -8.89 -4.86 -7.75
CA ARG A 77 -8.39 -4.83 -9.12
C ARG A 77 -8.05 -6.21 -9.68
N HIS A 78 -8.37 -7.28 -8.96
CA HIS A 78 -8.07 -8.67 -9.34
C HIS A 78 -6.57 -8.95 -9.55
N LEU A 79 -5.70 -8.16 -8.90
CA LEU A 79 -4.25 -8.35 -8.91
C LEU A 79 -3.79 -9.29 -7.78
N LEU A 80 -4.61 -9.44 -6.74
CA LEU A 80 -4.41 -10.41 -5.68
C LEU A 80 -5.75 -11.07 -5.36
N THR A 81 -5.70 -12.30 -4.87
CA THR A 81 -6.81 -12.91 -4.15
C THR A 81 -6.84 -12.41 -2.70
N ARG A 82 -7.97 -12.59 -2.02
CA ARG A 82 -8.09 -12.27 -0.58
C ARG A 82 -7.10 -13.06 0.27
N GLU A 83 -6.80 -14.29 -0.12
CA GLU A 83 -5.86 -15.16 0.59
C GLU A 83 -4.43 -14.63 0.47
N GLU A 84 -3.98 -14.30 -0.74
CA GLU A 84 -2.66 -13.73 -1.00
C GLU A 84 -2.48 -12.40 -0.28
N ALA A 85 -3.50 -11.54 -0.32
CA ALA A 85 -3.53 -10.31 0.44
C ALA A 85 -3.37 -10.56 1.95
N SER A 86 -4.05 -11.58 2.50
CA SER A 86 -3.90 -11.95 3.91
C SER A 86 -2.47 -12.39 4.23
N LYS A 87 -1.88 -13.28 3.40
CA LYS A 87 -0.49 -13.75 3.56
C LYS A 87 0.50 -12.58 3.59
N ILE A 88 0.41 -11.68 2.62
CA ILE A 88 1.26 -10.47 2.57
C ILE A 88 1.01 -9.57 3.79
N ASN A 89 -0.24 -9.41 4.24
CA ASN A 89 -0.54 -8.62 5.43
C ASN A 89 0.12 -9.20 6.69
N TYR A 90 0.31 -10.51 6.78
CA TYR A 90 1.01 -11.14 7.92
C TYR A 90 2.51 -11.31 7.69
N GLY A 91 3.06 -10.85 6.56
CA GLY A 91 4.48 -11.00 6.24
C GLY A 91 4.85 -12.43 5.83
N ILE A 92 3.89 -13.20 5.32
CA ILE A 92 4.09 -14.60 4.93
C ILE A 92 4.45 -14.63 3.42
N PRO A 93 5.62 -15.18 3.05
CA PRO A 93 6.03 -15.29 1.65
C PRO A 93 5.21 -16.33 0.88
N LYS A 94 5.28 -16.27 -0.44
CA LYS A 94 4.71 -17.24 -1.38
C LYS A 94 5.55 -18.53 -1.30
N GLY A 95 5.00 -19.50 -0.57
CA GLY A 95 5.56 -20.86 -0.49
C GLY A 95 5.48 -21.63 -1.80
#